data_AF-A0A3D1CHB3-F1
#
_entry.id   AF-A0A3D1CHB3-F1
#
_cell.length_a   1.000
_cell.length_b   1.000
_cell.length_c   1.000
_cell.angle_alpha   90.00
_cell.angle_beta   90.00
_cell.angle_gamma   90.00
#
_symmetry.space_group_name_H-M   'P 1'
#
loop_
_entity.id
_entity.type
_entity.pdbx_description
1 polymer ?
#
loop_
_entity_poly.entity_id
_entity_poly.type
_entity_poly.pdbx_seq_one_letter_code
_entity_poly.pdbx_strand_id
1 'polypeptide(L)' 'LQAEEEAAEYIKQYVTKPVAAYIAGLTAPAGKRMGHAGAIISGGQGTAKAKLAALEAAGVAIAGSPAEIGSTMLQLMEN' A
#
# COMPACT_ATOMS: atom_id res chain seq x y z
N LEU A 1 1.02 -9.72 9.05
CA LEU A 1 1.65 -8.60 8.29
C LEU A 1 1.60 -8.84 6.77
N GLN A 2 0.64 -9.64 6.28
CA GLN A 2 0.61 -10.17 4.90
C GLN A 2 -0.59 -9.66 4.08
N ALA A 3 -1.44 -8.81 4.69
CA ALA A 3 -2.70 -8.40 4.11
C ALA A 3 -2.55 -7.62 2.80
N GLU A 4 -1.50 -6.79 2.68
CA GLU A 4 -1.27 -6.01 1.46
C GLU A 4 -0.70 -6.85 0.30
N GLU A 5 0.06 -7.89 0.60
CA GLU A 5 0.57 -8.84 -0.41
C GLU A 5 -0.57 -9.75 -0.91
N GLU A 6 -1.41 -10.24 -0.01
CA GLU A 6 -2.64 -10.97 -0.36
C GLU A 6 -3.60 -10.09 -1.17
N ALA A 7 -3.75 -8.81 -0.80
CA ALA A 7 -4.55 -7.86 -1.56
C ALA A 7 -3.98 -7.63 -2.97
N ALA A 8 -2.66 -7.54 -3.12
CA ALA A 8 -2.01 -7.42 -4.43
C ALA A 8 -2.34 -8.61 -5.33
N GLU A 9 -2.24 -9.84 -4.81
CA GLU A 9 -2.59 -11.05 -5.56
C GLU A 9 -4.07 -11.07 -5.94
N TYR A 10 -4.96 -10.70 -5.02
CA TYR A 10 -6.39 -10.60 -5.30
C TYR A 10 -6.70 -9.55 -6.37
N ILE A 11 -6.08 -8.37 -6.29
CA ILE A 11 -6.24 -7.29 -7.27
C ILE A 11 -5.84 -7.79 -8.65
N LYS A 12 -4.67 -8.41 -8.75
CA LYS A 12 -4.15 -8.94 -10.01
C LYS A 12 -5.05 -10.01 -10.63
N GLN A 13 -5.69 -10.85 -9.83
CA GLN A 13 -6.53 -11.95 -10.31
C GLN A 13 -7.97 -11.51 -10.65
N TYR A 14 -8.55 -10.57 -9.89
CA TYR A 14 -10.00 -10.36 -9.90
C TYR A 14 -10.46 -8.91 -10.11
N VAL A 15 -9.58 -7.92 -9.95
CA VAL A 15 -9.98 -6.52 -9.97
C VAL A 15 -9.64 -5.89 -11.32
N THR A 16 -10.67 -5.40 -12.02
CA THR A 16 -10.52 -4.76 -13.33
C THR A 16 -10.66 -3.24 -13.30
N LYS A 17 -11.13 -2.69 -12.18
CA LYS A 17 -11.20 -1.23 -11.98
C LYS A 17 -9.82 -0.69 -11.61
N PRO A 18 -9.47 0.55 -11.97
CA PRO A 18 -8.23 1.16 -11.52
C PRO A 18 -8.16 1.19 -10.00
N VAL A 19 -6.96 0.94 -9.45
CA VAL A 19 -6.72 0.89 -8.01
C VAL A 19 -5.57 1.81 -7.65
N ALA A 20 -5.81 2.72 -6.71
CA ALA A 20 -4.79 3.55 -6.08
C ALA A 20 -4.66 3.18 -4.60
N ALA A 21 -3.43 3.19 -4.07
CA ALA A 21 -3.16 2.89 -2.67
C ALA A 21 -2.17 3.87 -2.04
N TYR A 22 -2.27 4.01 -0.71
CA TYR A 22 -1.31 4.71 0.13
C TYR A 22 -1.03 3.85 1.36
N ILE A 23 0.25 3.64 1.66
CA ILE A 23 0.67 2.90 2.86
C ILE A 23 1.09 3.92 3.92
N ALA A 24 0.32 3.99 5.00
CA ALA A 24 0.66 4.85 6.13
C ALA A 24 1.83 4.28 6.94
N GLY A 25 2.63 5.17 7.55
CA GLY A 25 3.67 4.77 8.51
C GLY A 25 4.97 4.25 7.89
N LEU A 26 5.22 4.47 6.59
CA LEU A 26 6.49 4.13 5.92
C LEU A 26 7.71 4.79 6.57
N THR A 27 7.52 5.97 7.16
CA THR A 27 8.56 6.75 7.86
C THR A 27 8.53 6.58 9.38
N ALA A 28 7.71 5.66 9.90
CA ALA A 28 7.59 5.47 11.34
C ALA A 28 8.91 4.92 11.91
N PRO A 29 9.45 5.53 12.98
CA PRO A 29 10.65 5.02 13.61
C PRO A 29 10.40 3.64 14.23
N ALA A 30 11.38 2.76 14.10
CA ALA A 30 11.33 1.41 14.65
C ALA A 30 10.99 1.43 16.15
N GLY A 31 10.07 0.57 16.58
CA GLY A 31 9.68 0.44 17.99
C GLY A 31 8.62 1.43 18.51
N LYS A 32 8.08 2.32 17.66
CA LYS A 32 6.91 3.15 18.05
C LYS A 32 5.59 2.52 17.63
N ARG A 33 4.67 2.39 18.59
CA ARG A 33 3.27 1.99 18.34
C ARG A 33 2.48 3.19 17.83
N MET A 34 2.04 3.14 16.58
CA MET A 34 1.22 4.20 15.97
C MET A 34 -0.26 3.92 16.21
N GLY A 35 -0.81 4.38 17.34
CA GLY A 35 -2.26 4.54 17.61
C GLY A 35 -3.17 3.31 17.41
N HIS A 36 -3.40 2.89 16.16
CA HIS A 36 -4.15 1.69 15.82
C HIS A 36 -3.43 0.44 16.36
N ALA A 37 -4.19 -0.43 17.04
CA ALA A 37 -3.65 -1.58 17.75
C ALA A 37 -2.81 -2.54 16.88
N GLY A 38 -2.98 -2.53 15.55
CA GLY A 38 -2.24 -3.34 14.58
C GLY A 38 -0.99 -2.71 13.95
N ALA A 39 -0.68 -1.44 14.22
CA ALA A 39 0.49 -0.76 13.65
C ALA A 39 1.77 -1.02 14.47
N ILE A 40 2.11 -2.30 14.64
CA ILE A 40 3.41 -2.73 15.17
C ILE A 40 4.24 -3.23 13.99
N ILE A 41 5.36 -2.54 13.71
CA ILE A 41 6.37 -3.00 12.77
C ILE A 41 7.20 -4.09 13.48
N SER A 42 6.71 -5.33 13.47
CA SER A 42 7.48 -6.48 13.96
C SER A 42 8.56 -6.83 12.95
N GLY A 43 9.82 -6.84 13.40
CA GLY A 43 11.02 -6.92 12.58
C GLY A 43 10.99 -8.03 11.52
N GLY A 44 11.22 -7.63 10.26
CA GLY A 44 11.70 -8.50 9.19
C GLY A 44 10.68 -8.98 8.16
N GLN A 45 9.40 -9.16 8.51
CA GLN A 45 8.37 -9.68 7.59
C GLN A 45 7.27 -8.64 7.31
N GLY A 46 6.86 -8.49 6.04
CA GLY A 46 5.91 -7.44 5.63
C GLY A 46 6.52 -6.04 5.69
N THR A 47 7.79 -5.91 5.26
CA THR A 47 8.43 -4.59 5.19
C THR A 47 7.63 -3.66 4.29
N ALA A 48 7.61 -2.37 4.64
CA ALA A 48 7.07 -1.30 3.83
C ALA A 48 7.39 -1.46 2.32
N LYS A 49 8.66 -1.73 2.01
CA LYS A 49 9.15 -1.91 0.65
C LYS A 49 8.57 -3.14 -0.05
N ALA A 50 8.44 -4.27 0.66
CA ALA A 50 7.86 -5.48 0.09
C ALA A 50 6.38 -5.28 -0.28
N LYS A 51 5.61 -4.61 0.60
CA LYS A 51 4.20 -4.28 0.35
C LYS A 51 4.02 -3.38 -0.86
N LEU A 52 4.85 -2.34 -0.97
CA LEU A 52 4.86 -1.43 -2.12
C LEU A 52 5.15 -2.19 -3.42
N ALA A 53 6.21 -2.99 -3.44
CA ALA A 53 6.59 -3.76 -4.61
C ALA A 53 5.50 -4.76 -5.05
N ALA A 54 4.82 -5.41 -4.09
CA ALA A 54 3.72 -6.32 -4.40
C ALA A 54 2.53 -5.59 -5.05
N LEU A 55 2.11 -4.45 -4.48
CA LEU A 55 1.00 -3.66 -5.02
C LEU A 55 1.33 -3.06 -6.39
N GLU A 56 2.55 -2.53 -6.58
CA GLU A 56 3.01 -2.03 -7.88
C GLU A 56 3.02 -3.15 -8.93
N ALA A 57 3.48 -4.35 -8.58
CA ALA A 57 3.47 -5.51 -9.47
C ALA A 57 2.06 -6.02 -9.82
N ALA A 58 1.04 -5.66 -9.01
CA ALA A 58 -0.37 -5.92 -9.28
C ALA A 58 -1.05 -4.81 -10.11
N GLY A 59 -0.31 -3.77 -10.52
CA GLY A 59 -0.84 -2.65 -11.30
C GLY A 59 -1.53 -1.57 -10.45
N VAL A 60 -1.32 -1.58 -9.14
CA VAL A 60 -1.83 -0.54 -8.24
C VAL A 60 -0.93 0.69 -8.33
N ALA A 61 -1.51 1.88 -8.52
CA ALA A 61 -0.74 3.12 -8.41
C ALA A 61 -0.57 3.52 -6.94
N ILE A 62 0.67 3.84 -6.56
CA ILE A 62 0.99 4.24 -5.19
C ILE A 62 1.06 5.76 -5.09
N ALA A 63 0.26 6.33 -4.18
CA ALA A 63 0.37 7.74 -3.80
C ALA A 63 1.50 7.92 -2.76
N GLY A 64 2.35 8.94 -2.94
CA GLY A 64 3.45 9.22 -2.02
C GLY A 64 2.99 9.83 -0.69
N SER A 65 1.83 10.49 -0.69
CA SER A 65 1.20 11.07 0.49
C SER A 65 -0.32 10.89 0.48
N PRO A 66 -1.01 11.01 1.62
CA PRO A 66 -2.47 10.95 1.66
C PRO A 66 -3.13 12.03 0.78
N ALA A 67 -2.48 13.20 0.63
CA ALA A 67 -2.98 14.31 -0.16
C ALA A 67 -2.97 14.02 -1.67
N GLU A 68 -2.09 13.13 -2.12
CA GLU A 68 -1.91 12.77 -3.53
C GLU A 68 -2.83 11.64 -4.00
N ILE A 69 -3.60 10.99 -3.11
CA ILE A 69 -4.47 9.86 -3.48
C ILE A 69 -5.47 10.29 -4.58
N GLY A 70 -6.06 11.48 -4.45
CA GLY A 70 -7.04 11.98 -5.42
C GLY A 70 -6.44 12.19 -6.81
N SER A 71 -5.30 12.87 -6.90
CA SER A 71 -4.61 13.09 -8.18
C SER A 71 -4.10 11.79 -8.79
N THR A 72 -3.61 10.85 -7.97
CA THR A 72 -3.15 9.54 -8.43
C THR A 72 -4.29 8.73 -9.05
N MET A 73 -5.46 8.72 -8.41
CA MET A 73 -6.64 8.04 -8.94
C MET A 73 -7.14 8.70 -10.23
N LEU A 74 -7.16 10.04 -10.28
CA LEU A 74 -7.58 10.75 -11.49
C LEU A 74 -6.69 10.41 -12.69
N GLN A 75 -5.36 10.45 -12.50
CA GLN A 75 -4.40 10.05 -13.54
C GLN A 75 -4.60 8.61 -14.01
N LEU A 76 -4.95 7.69 -13.11
CA LEU A 76 -5.27 6.31 -13.45
C LEU A 76 -6.56 6.15 -14.26
N MET A 77 -7.52 7.07 -14.12
CA MET A 77 -8.83 7.01 -14.78
C MET A 77 -8.83 7.71 -16.15
N GLU A 78 -7.91 8.65 -16.37
CA GLU A 78 -7.79 9.42 -17.61
C GLU A 78 -6.93 8.73 -18.69
N ASN A 79 -6.23 7.65 -18.34
CA ASN A 79 -5.48 6.78 -19.25
C ASN A 79 -6.28 5.55 -19.67
#